data_AF-A0A3L6QZP3-F1
#
_entry.id   AF-A0A3L6QZP3-F1
#
_cell.length_a   1.000
_cell.length_b   1.000
_cell.length_c   1.000
_cell.angle_alpha   90.00
_cell.angle_beta   90.00
_cell.angle_gamma   90.00
#
_symmetry.space_group_name_H-M   'P 1'
#
loop_
_entity.id
_entity.type
_entity.pdbx_description
1 polymer ?
#
loop_
_entity_poly.entity_id
_entity_poly.type
_entity_poly.pdbx_seq_one_letter_code
_entity_poly.pdbx_strand_id
1 'polypeptide(L)'
;MAMDAVVAEKSGGGAGAAVAAAAAAAQAGNGGERRSRFQRICVYCGSAKGRKPSYQDAAVELGKELVERGIDLVYGGGSIGLMGLVSHAVHDGGRHVIGRLSSLSAPAVAARFLRLRVSKWQLLIATAMALPPGVIPRSLMPREVTGEPVGEVRAVSGMHERKAEMARFADAFIALPGGYGTLEELLEVITWAQLGIHKKPVGLLNVDGFYDPLLSFIDMAVNEGFIKEDARRIIISAPTAKELVLKLEEYVPEYEVGLVWEDQMPAAAHSFAPELEPGIASS
;
A
#
# COMPACT_ATOMS: atom_id res chain seq x y z
N MET A 1 26.10 23.66 -77.65
CA MET A 1 26.74 22.57 -76.89
C MET A 1 26.68 22.93 -75.43
N ALA A 2 25.74 22.35 -74.70
CA ALA A 2 25.71 22.33 -73.24
C ALA A 2 25.07 21.00 -72.85
N MET A 3 25.74 20.29 -71.95
CA MET A 3 25.41 18.96 -71.45
C MET A 3 24.27 19.07 -70.43
N ASP A 4 23.37 18.08 -70.38
CA ASP A 4 22.62 17.82 -69.15
C ASP A 4 22.49 16.32 -68.89
N ALA A 5 22.73 16.00 -67.63
CA ALA A 5 22.98 14.68 -67.09
C ALA A 5 21.79 14.23 -66.22
N VAL A 6 21.44 12.95 -66.42
CA VAL A 6 21.22 11.92 -65.38
C VAL A 6 20.00 12.02 -64.43
N VAL A 7 19.00 11.18 -64.76
CA VAL A 7 18.36 10.08 -63.97
C VAL A 7 17.80 10.35 -62.56
N ALA A 8 16.53 9.99 -62.35
CA ALA A 8 16.10 9.07 -61.29
C ALA A 8 14.66 8.57 -61.50
N GLU A 9 14.53 7.27 -61.77
CA GLU A 9 13.31 6.47 -61.68
C GLU A 9 13.45 5.54 -60.46
N LYS A 10 12.41 5.41 -59.63
CA LYS A 10 11.81 4.11 -59.25
C LYS A 10 10.72 4.24 -58.19
N SER A 11 9.53 3.77 -58.58
CA SER A 11 8.38 3.43 -57.76
C SER A 11 8.48 1.96 -57.30
N GLY A 12 8.10 1.68 -56.05
CA GLY A 12 7.96 0.31 -55.54
C GLY A 12 7.95 0.23 -54.02
N GLY A 13 6.75 0.15 -53.42
CA GLY A 13 6.65 0.01 -51.96
C GLY A 13 5.22 0.00 -51.40
N GLY A 14 4.31 -0.82 -51.96
CA GLY A 14 2.92 -0.89 -51.50
C GLY A 14 2.52 -2.17 -50.75
N ALA A 15 3.25 -3.28 -50.91
CA ALA A 15 2.81 -4.59 -50.41
C ALA A 15 3.37 -4.97 -49.04
N GLY A 16 4.53 -4.43 -48.63
CA GLY A 16 5.20 -4.80 -47.38
C GLY A 16 4.51 -4.26 -46.10
N ALA A 17 3.90 -3.08 -46.19
CA ALA A 17 3.25 -2.43 -45.04
C ALA A 17 1.94 -3.12 -44.63
N ALA A 18 1.18 -3.66 -45.60
CA ALA A 18 -0.07 -4.36 -45.34
C ALA A 18 0.16 -5.73 -44.68
N VAL A 19 1.24 -6.42 -45.03
CA VAL A 19 1.60 -7.73 -44.43
C VAL A 19 2.15 -7.55 -43.01
N ALA A 20 2.89 -6.47 -42.75
CA ALA A 20 3.35 -6.13 -41.40
C ALA A 20 2.19 -5.75 -40.45
N ALA A 21 1.19 -5.01 -40.95
CA ALA A 21 -0.01 -4.68 -40.17
C ALA A 21 -0.88 -5.92 -39.88
N ALA A 22 -0.98 -6.87 -40.82
CA ALA A 22 -1.68 -8.14 -40.61
C ALA A 22 -0.94 -9.06 -39.62
N ALA A 23 0.39 -9.06 -39.61
CA ALA A 23 1.19 -9.83 -38.64
C ALA A 23 1.12 -9.22 -37.22
N ALA A 24 0.99 -7.90 -37.08
CA ALA A 24 0.75 -7.24 -35.80
C ALA A 24 -0.68 -7.49 -35.28
N ALA A 25 -1.68 -7.56 -36.17
CA ALA A 25 -3.05 -7.91 -35.81
C ALA A 25 -3.21 -9.41 -35.46
N ALA A 26 -2.40 -10.29 -36.05
CA ALA A 26 -2.40 -11.73 -35.77
C ALA A 26 -1.80 -12.10 -34.40
N GLN A 27 -1.13 -11.17 -33.71
CA GLN A 27 -0.69 -11.33 -32.32
C GLN A 27 -1.71 -10.77 -31.30
N ALA A 28 -2.83 -10.20 -31.75
CA ALA A 28 -3.95 -9.77 -30.91
C ALA A 28 -4.99 -10.89 -30.69
N GLY A 29 -4.54 -12.15 -30.71
CA GLY A 29 -5.38 -13.34 -30.68
C GLY A 29 -4.82 -14.43 -29.78
N ASN A 30 -4.52 -14.11 -28.52
CA ASN A 30 -4.44 -15.12 -27.46
C ASN A 30 -5.01 -14.53 -26.15
N GLY A 31 -6.34 -14.49 -26.08
CA GLY A 31 -7.10 -14.11 -24.89
C GLY A 31 -7.06 -15.19 -23.80
N GLY A 32 -5.87 -15.67 -23.45
CA GLY A 32 -5.66 -16.31 -22.17
C GLY A 32 -5.48 -15.21 -21.14
N GLU A 33 -6.42 -15.07 -20.20
CA GLU A 33 -6.27 -14.19 -19.03
C GLU A 33 -4.87 -14.38 -18.45
N ARG A 34 -4.02 -13.36 -18.57
CA ARG A 34 -2.70 -13.38 -17.94
C ARG A 34 -2.95 -13.29 -16.44
N ARG A 35 -3.02 -14.45 -15.79
CA ARG A 35 -3.15 -14.57 -14.34
C ARG A 35 -2.04 -13.76 -13.68
N SER A 36 -2.40 -12.93 -12.70
CA SER A 36 -1.41 -12.07 -12.03
C SER A 36 -0.32 -12.90 -11.36
N ARG A 37 0.87 -12.30 -11.22
CA ARG A 37 1.94 -12.88 -10.39
C ARG A 37 1.65 -12.79 -8.89
N PHE A 38 0.67 -11.97 -8.50
CA PHE A 38 0.23 -11.83 -7.12
C PHE A 38 -0.89 -12.81 -6.81
N GLN A 39 -0.79 -13.49 -5.67
CA GLN A 39 -1.90 -14.26 -5.11
C GLN A 39 -2.75 -13.37 -4.22
N ARG A 40 -2.14 -12.47 -3.45
CA ARG A 40 -2.80 -11.59 -2.48
C ARG A 40 -2.25 -10.18 -2.53
N ILE A 41 -3.14 -9.20 -2.54
CA ILE A 41 -2.77 -7.78 -2.39
C ILE A 41 -3.36 -7.22 -1.10
N CYS A 42 -2.52 -6.55 -0.32
CA CYS A 42 -2.97 -5.82 0.86
C CYS A 42 -3.43 -4.41 0.47
N VAL A 43 -4.66 -4.06 0.84
CA VAL A 43 -5.22 -2.73 0.57
C VAL A 43 -5.40 -1.95 1.88
N TYR A 44 -4.70 -0.82 1.97
CA TYR A 44 -4.91 0.20 3.00
C TYR A 44 -5.87 1.26 2.46
N CYS A 45 -6.92 1.59 3.21
CA CYS A 45 -7.93 2.55 2.74
C CYS A 45 -8.73 3.15 3.91
N GLY A 46 -9.40 4.26 3.64
CA GLY A 46 -10.23 4.93 4.65
C GLY A 46 -11.45 4.11 5.09
N SER A 47 -11.74 4.13 6.40
CA SER A 47 -13.03 3.71 6.95
C SER A 47 -14.17 4.68 6.60
N ALA A 48 -13.84 5.89 6.14
CA ALA A 48 -14.78 6.83 5.55
C ALA A 48 -14.88 6.63 4.02
N LYS A 49 -16.01 7.03 3.42
CA LYS A 49 -16.21 6.95 1.95
C LYS A 49 -15.54 8.07 1.16
N GLY A 50 -15.08 9.13 1.84
CA GLY A 50 -14.67 10.37 1.18
C GLY A 50 -15.86 11.22 0.70
N ARG A 51 -15.56 12.41 0.15
CA ARG A 51 -16.57 13.39 -0.29
C ARG A 51 -16.87 13.34 -1.79
N LYS A 52 -15.91 12.87 -2.61
CA LYS A 52 -16.06 12.76 -4.06
C LYS A 52 -16.43 11.33 -4.43
N PRO A 53 -17.46 11.10 -5.28
CA PRO A 53 -17.87 9.77 -5.74
C PRO A 53 -16.73 8.94 -6.35
N SER A 54 -15.78 9.61 -7.00
CA SER A 54 -14.60 9.01 -7.62
C SER A 54 -13.79 8.13 -6.66
N TYR A 55 -13.76 8.45 -5.35
CA TYR A 55 -13.07 7.61 -4.37
C TYR A 55 -13.78 6.28 -4.12
N GLN A 56 -15.12 6.29 -4.07
CA GLN A 56 -15.93 5.09 -3.94
C GLN A 56 -15.84 4.25 -5.22
N ASP A 57 -15.93 4.90 -6.38
CA ASP A 57 -15.85 4.24 -7.69
C ASP A 57 -14.49 3.54 -7.83
N ALA A 58 -13.40 4.22 -7.49
CA ALA A 58 -12.06 3.63 -7.52
C ALA A 58 -11.87 2.45 -6.56
N ALA A 59 -12.52 2.46 -5.39
CA ALA A 59 -12.49 1.32 -4.48
C ALA A 59 -13.20 0.08 -5.06
N VAL A 60 -14.33 0.30 -5.76
CA VAL A 60 -15.07 -0.77 -6.44
C VAL A 60 -14.30 -1.26 -7.67
N GLU A 61 -13.75 -0.35 -8.48
CA GLU A 61 -12.93 -0.68 -9.65
C GLU A 61 -11.67 -1.45 -9.26
N LEU A 62 -11.01 -1.07 -8.16
CA LEU A 62 -9.89 -1.85 -7.63
C LEU A 62 -10.34 -3.27 -7.28
N GLY A 63 -11.46 -3.42 -6.58
CA GLY A 63 -11.98 -4.76 -6.24
C GLY A 63 -12.26 -5.61 -7.48
N LYS A 64 -12.86 -5.03 -8.52
CA LYS A 64 -13.09 -5.71 -9.80
C LYS A 64 -11.79 -6.10 -10.50
N GLU A 65 -10.80 -5.21 -10.53
CA GLU A 65 -9.49 -5.51 -11.13
C GLU A 65 -8.79 -6.67 -10.41
N LEU A 66 -8.89 -6.74 -9.07
CA LEU A 66 -8.37 -7.87 -8.32
C LEU A 66 -9.08 -9.18 -8.69
N VAL A 67 -10.42 -9.14 -8.85
CA VAL A 67 -11.24 -10.29 -9.25
C VAL A 67 -10.86 -10.78 -10.64
N GLU A 68 -10.83 -9.88 -11.63
CA GLU A 68 -10.47 -10.18 -13.03
C GLU A 68 -9.09 -10.82 -13.13
N ARG A 69 -8.18 -10.49 -12.22
CA ARG A 69 -6.82 -11.04 -12.18
C ARG A 69 -6.66 -12.29 -11.32
N GLY A 70 -7.71 -12.73 -10.65
CA GLY A 70 -7.68 -13.87 -9.74
C GLY A 70 -6.89 -13.61 -8.45
N ILE A 71 -6.85 -12.36 -7.97
CA ILE A 71 -6.11 -11.92 -6.78
C ILE A 71 -7.06 -11.89 -5.56
N ASP A 72 -6.58 -12.37 -4.42
CA ASP A 72 -7.28 -12.27 -3.14
C ASP A 72 -6.96 -10.95 -2.40
N LEU A 73 -7.88 -10.50 -1.57
CA LEU A 73 -7.74 -9.26 -0.80
C LEU A 73 -7.26 -9.54 0.63
N VAL A 74 -6.22 -8.83 1.05
CA VAL A 74 -5.86 -8.67 2.47
C VAL A 74 -6.19 -7.23 2.88
N TYR A 75 -6.85 -7.02 4.02
CA TYR A 75 -7.20 -5.67 4.45
C TYR A 75 -7.45 -5.57 5.96
N GLY A 76 -7.83 -4.37 6.40
CA GLY A 76 -8.02 -4.03 7.81
C GLY A 76 -9.29 -4.55 8.50
N GLY A 77 -10.13 -5.38 7.86
CA GLY A 77 -11.28 -6.03 8.52
C GLY A 77 -12.51 -5.14 8.78
N GLY A 78 -12.55 -3.91 8.27
CA GLY A 78 -13.68 -2.98 8.41
C GLY A 78 -14.78 -3.22 7.38
N SER A 79 -16.03 -2.92 7.72
CA SER A 79 -17.20 -3.17 6.85
C SER A 79 -17.83 -1.92 6.23
N ILE A 80 -17.28 -0.73 6.54
CA ILE A 80 -17.80 0.57 6.10
C ILE A 80 -16.78 1.34 5.25
N GLY A 81 -17.18 2.44 4.66
CA GLY A 81 -16.27 3.31 3.90
C GLY A 81 -15.74 2.66 2.63
N LEU A 82 -14.53 3.05 2.23
CA LEU A 82 -13.84 2.41 1.12
C LEU A 82 -13.46 0.96 1.44
N MET A 83 -13.15 0.67 2.72
CA MET A 83 -12.89 -0.70 3.19
C MET A 83 -14.06 -1.64 2.89
N GLY A 84 -15.28 -1.19 3.18
CA GLY A 84 -16.49 -1.94 2.84
C GLY A 84 -16.64 -2.13 1.33
N LEU A 85 -16.48 -1.06 0.55
CA LEU A 85 -16.67 -1.13 -0.91
C LEU A 85 -15.69 -2.08 -1.60
N VAL A 86 -14.39 -1.99 -1.29
CA VAL A 86 -13.38 -2.86 -1.91
C VAL A 86 -13.55 -4.32 -1.47
N SER A 87 -13.87 -4.56 -0.19
CA SER A 87 -14.05 -5.93 0.31
C SER A 87 -15.29 -6.60 -0.28
N HIS A 88 -16.41 -5.90 -0.41
CA HIS A 88 -17.61 -6.45 -1.06
C HIS A 88 -17.35 -6.70 -2.55
N ALA A 89 -16.74 -5.76 -3.26
CA ALA A 89 -16.43 -5.94 -4.69
C ALA A 89 -15.57 -7.19 -4.94
N VAL A 90 -14.59 -7.47 -4.09
CA VAL A 90 -13.74 -8.67 -4.17
C VAL A 90 -14.52 -9.93 -3.79
N HIS A 91 -15.27 -9.89 -2.69
CA HIS A 91 -16.02 -11.03 -2.19
C HIS A 91 -17.13 -11.47 -3.15
N ASP A 92 -17.91 -10.51 -3.67
CA ASP A 92 -19.00 -10.74 -4.62
C ASP A 92 -18.47 -11.28 -5.96
N GLY A 93 -17.22 -10.93 -6.30
CA GLY A 93 -16.48 -11.49 -7.43
C GLY A 93 -15.91 -12.90 -7.19
N GLY A 94 -16.19 -13.52 -6.03
CA GLY A 94 -15.80 -14.89 -5.71
C GLY A 94 -14.34 -15.07 -5.27
N ARG A 95 -13.63 -13.99 -4.96
CA ARG A 95 -12.25 -14.03 -4.43
C ARG A 95 -12.25 -14.06 -2.90
N HIS A 96 -11.15 -14.55 -2.31
CA HIS A 96 -11.04 -14.59 -0.86
C HIS A 96 -10.73 -13.18 -0.31
N VAL A 97 -11.41 -12.83 0.78
CA VAL A 97 -11.18 -11.61 1.55
C VAL A 97 -10.67 -11.98 2.94
N ILE A 98 -9.51 -11.45 3.31
CA ILE A 98 -8.78 -11.76 4.54
C ILE A 98 -8.64 -10.46 5.35
N GLY A 99 -9.44 -10.33 6.41
CA GLY A 99 -9.42 -9.18 7.31
C GLY A 99 -8.61 -9.41 8.58
N ARG A 100 -7.91 -8.37 9.04
CA ARG A 100 -7.30 -8.31 10.39
C ARG A 100 -7.84 -7.13 11.18
N LEU A 101 -8.54 -7.44 12.27
CA LEU A 101 -9.09 -6.44 13.17
C LEU A 101 -8.31 -6.46 14.48
N SER A 102 -7.83 -5.31 14.95
CA SER A 102 -7.18 -5.27 16.26
C SER A 102 -8.25 -5.23 17.35
N SER A 103 -8.02 -6.01 18.41
CA SER A 103 -8.81 -5.99 19.64
C SER A 103 -8.75 -4.64 20.36
N LEU A 104 -7.85 -3.72 19.99
CA LEU A 104 -7.78 -2.33 20.46
C LEU A 104 -8.66 -1.36 19.66
N SER A 105 -9.06 -1.74 18.43
CA SER A 105 -10.12 -1.03 17.70
C SER A 105 -11.50 -1.34 18.28
N ALA A 106 -11.63 -2.45 19.02
CA ALA A 106 -12.85 -2.87 19.71
C ALA A 106 -13.21 -2.05 20.98
N PRO A 107 -12.29 -1.63 21.89
CA PRO A 107 -12.64 -1.13 23.22
C PRO A 107 -12.61 0.40 23.32
N ALA A 108 -12.19 1.15 22.30
CA ALA A 108 -12.28 2.61 22.29
C ALA A 108 -13.74 3.12 22.43
N VAL A 109 -14.72 2.22 22.31
CA VAL A 109 -16.15 2.48 22.54
C VAL A 109 -16.58 2.28 23.99
N ALA A 110 -15.89 1.46 24.78
CA ALA A 110 -16.25 1.24 26.19
C ALA A 110 -15.96 2.48 27.06
N ALA A 111 -14.88 3.21 26.76
CA ALA A 111 -14.48 4.39 27.54
C ALA A 111 -15.40 5.61 27.32
N ARG A 112 -16.08 5.72 26.17
CA ARG A 112 -17.05 6.80 25.91
C ARG A 112 -18.41 6.58 26.58
N PHE A 113 -18.66 5.38 27.10
CA PHE A 113 -19.86 5.02 27.87
C PHE A 113 -19.62 4.89 29.39
N LEU A 114 -18.38 4.98 29.86
CA LEU A 114 -18.02 4.99 31.29
C LEU A 114 -18.34 6.34 31.96
N ARG A 115 -19.50 6.93 31.65
CA ARG A 115 -20.04 8.11 32.36
C ARG A 115 -21.45 7.89 32.91
N LEU A 116 -21.95 6.65 32.90
CA LEU A 116 -23.19 6.28 33.59
C LEU A 116 -23.00 4.97 34.36
N ARG A 117 -23.47 5.00 35.61
CA ARG A 117 -23.16 4.11 36.74
C ARG A 117 -23.22 2.61 36.43
N VAL A 118 -22.30 1.91 37.11
CA VAL A 118 -22.00 0.47 37.11
C VAL A 118 -23.13 -0.35 37.75
N SER A 119 -23.39 -1.56 37.21
CA SER A 119 -23.73 -2.77 37.99
C SER A 119 -23.95 -4.02 37.13
N LYS A 120 -24.36 -3.90 35.86
CA LYS A 120 -24.61 -5.07 34.98
C LYS A 120 -23.54 -5.38 33.92
N TRP A 121 -22.66 -4.43 33.62
CA TRP A 121 -21.74 -4.54 32.48
C TRP A 121 -20.35 -5.13 32.78
N GLN A 122 -19.97 -5.21 34.06
CA GLN A 122 -18.71 -5.84 34.47
C GLN A 122 -18.68 -7.35 34.17
N LEU A 123 -19.84 -8.00 34.22
CA LEU A 123 -19.98 -9.42 33.89
C LEU A 123 -19.77 -9.67 32.40
N LEU A 124 -20.26 -8.79 31.52
CA LEU A 124 -20.14 -8.91 30.07
C LEU A 124 -18.70 -8.72 29.56
N ILE A 125 -17.93 -7.84 30.20
CA ILE A 125 -16.49 -7.68 29.90
C ILE A 125 -15.73 -8.95 30.31
N ALA A 126 -16.05 -9.52 31.49
CA ALA A 126 -15.46 -10.79 31.92
C ALA A 126 -15.83 -11.96 31.00
N THR A 127 -17.07 -12.03 30.49
CA THR A 127 -17.48 -13.06 29.52
C THR A 127 -16.78 -12.90 28.17
N ALA A 128 -16.54 -11.66 27.71
CA ALA A 128 -15.82 -11.41 26.46
C ALA A 128 -14.33 -11.75 26.52
N MET A 129 -13.72 -11.63 27.71
CA MET A 129 -12.33 -12.06 27.95
C MET A 129 -12.18 -13.58 28.13
N ALA A 130 -13.28 -14.32 28.28
CA ALA A 130 -13.30 -15.78 28.42
C ALA A 130 -13.54 -16.52 27.09
N LEU A 131 -13.74 -15.79 25.98
CA LEU A 131 -13.87 -16.38 24.66
C LEU A 131 -12.48 -16.69 24.06
N PRO A 132 -12.36 -17.73 23.22
CA PRO A 132 -11.15 -17.97 22.46
C PRO A 132 -10.73 -16.71 21.68
N PRO A 133 -9.44 -16.42 21.55
CA PRO A 133 -8.97 -15.31 20.72
C PRO A 133 -9.58 -15.43 19.31
N GLY A 134 -10.37 -14.43 18.90
CA GLY A 134 -11.05 -14.42 17.60
C GLY A 134 -12.57 -14.30 17.63
N VAL A 135 -13.26 -14.53 18.76
CA VAL A 135 -14.72 -14.36 18.85
C VAL A 135 -15.07 -13.04 19.55
N ILE A 136 -15.36 -11.99 18.78
CA ILE A 136 -15.88 -10.73 19.32
C ILE A 136 -17.42 -10.80 19.33
N PRO A 137 -18.09 -10.72 20.49
CA PRO A 137 -19.55 -10.65 20.56
C PRO A 137 -20.09 -9.44 19.79
N ARG A 138 -21.14 -9.63 18.96
CA ARG A 138 -21.82 -8.55 18.19
C ARG A 138 -22.17 -7.31 19.05
N SER A 139 -22.44 -7.50 20.34
CA SER A 139 -22.80 -6.43 21.29
C SER A 139 -21.64 -5.50 21.70
N LEU A 140 -20.40 -5.86 21.38
CA LEU A 140 -19.19 -5.08 21.69
C LEU A 140 -18.58 -4.40 20.47
N MET A 141 -19.20 -4.53 19.29
CA MET A 141 -18.72 -3.90 18.06
C MET A 141 -19.03 -2.39 18.08
N PRO A 142 -18.04 -1.52 17.79
CA PRO A 142 -18.26 -0.09 17.63
C PRO A 142 -19.33 0.26 16.59
N ARG A 143 -20.04 1.38 16.79
CA ARG A 143 -20.96 1.96 15.79
C ARG A 143 -20.27 2.37 14.48
N GLU A 144 -18.94 2.42 14.46
CA GLU A 144 -18.11 2.65 13.26
C GLU A 144 -17.82 1.35 12.48
N VAL A 145 -18.28 0.19 12.99
CA VAL A 145 -18.23 -1.12 12.32
C VAL A 145 -19.67 -1.60 12.07
N THR A 146 -20.57 -0.70 11.63
CA THR A 146 -21.96 -1.07 11.32
C THR A 146 -22.05 -1.63 9.90
N GLY A 147 -21.72 -2.91 9.82
CA GLY A 147 -21.85 -3.80 8.66
C GLY A 147 -21.20 -5.13 9.04
N GLU A 148 -21.75 -6.26 8.60
CA GLU A 148 -21.03 -7.52 8.78
C GLU A 148 -19.86 -7.52 7.80
N PRO A 149 -18.60 -7.69 8.27
CA PRO A 149 -17.48 -7.79 7.34
C PRO A 149 -17.61 -9.06 6.50
N VAL A 150 -17.15 -8.99 5.27
CA VAL A 150 -17.17 -10.12 4.33
C VAL A 150 -15.84 -10.88 4.37
N GLY A 151 -15.92 -12.19 4.13
CA GLY A 151 -14.76 -13.08 4.15
C GLY A 151 -14.27 -13.44 5.56
N GLU A 152 -13.02 -13.88 5.64
CA GLU A 152 -12.39 -14.32 6.88
C GLU A 152 -11.80 -13.13 7.63
N VAL A 153 -12.42 -12.75 8.75
CA VAL A 153 -11.87 -11.70 9.64
C VAL A 153 -11.41 -12.32 10.95
N ARG A 154 -10.11 -12.12 11.27
CA ARG A 154 -9.53 -12.55 12.54
C ARG A 154 -9.20 -11.36 13.43
N ALA A 155 -9.53 -11.49 14.71
CA ALA A 155 -9.12 -10.54 15.73
C ALA A 155 -7.67 -10.83 16.17
N VAL A 156 -6.86 -9.78 16.30
CA VAL A 156 -5.47 -9.85 16.79
C VAL A 156 -5.28 -8.96 18.02
N SER A 157 -4.23 -9.21 18.80
CA SER A 157 -4.05 -8.62 20.12
C SER A 157 -3.71 -7.12 20.10
N GLY A 158 -3.14 -6.62 19.00
CA GLY A 158 -2.69 -5.23 18.90
C GLY A 158 -2.50 -4.74 17.47
N MET A 159 -2.22 -3.44 17.33
CA MET A 159 -2.06 -2.79 16.02
C MET A 159 -0.77 -3.23 15.30
N HIS A 160 0.30 -3.50 16.03
CA HIS A 160 1.55 -4.00 15.44
C HIS A 160 1.37 -5.39 14.85
N GLU A 161 0.75 -6.31 15.60
CA GLU A 161 0.42 -7.65 15.13
C GLU A 161 -0.49 -7.60 13.90
N ARG A 162 -1.51 -6.72 13.92
CA ARG A 162 -2.40 -6.49 12.77
C ARG A 162 -1.63 -6.16 11.51
N LYS A 163 -0.72 -5.18 11.56
CA LYS A 163 0.07 -4.72 10.41
C LYS A 163 1.06 -5.79 9.96
N ALA A 164 1.74 -6.46 10.89
CA ALA A 164 2.67 -7.54 10.61
C ALA A 164 1.99 -8.73 9.91
N GLU A 165 0.81 -9.15 10.38
CA GLU A 165 0.05 -10.21 9.73
C GLU A 165 -0.41 -9.80 8.33
N MET A 166 -0.98 -8.60 8.18
CA MET A 166 -1.39 -8.08 6.86
C MET A 166 -0.21 -8.08 5.87
N ALA A 167 0.95 -7.58 6.29
CA ALA A 167 2.15 -7.57 5.48
C ALA A 167 2.68 -8.97 5.16
N ARG A 168 2.55 -9.94 6.08
CA ARG A 168 2.96 -11.33 5.86
C ARG A 168 2.13 -12.02 4.77
N PHE A 169 0.82 -11.77 4.73
CA PHE A 169 -0.09 -12.42 3.77
C PHE A 169 -0.11 -11.78 2.38
N ALA A 170 0.48 -10.59 2.21
CA ALA A 170 0.44 -9.84 0.97
C ALA A 170 1.65 -10.11 0.07
N ASP A 171 1.46 -10.06 -1.25
CA ASP A 171 2.55 -10.04 -2.24
C ASP A 171 2.86 -8.63 -2.73
N ALA A 172 1.90 -7.71 -2.60
CA ALA A 172 2.00 -6.28 -2.88
C ALA A 172 1.07 -5.46 -1.97
N PHE A 173 1.31 -4.15 -1.92
CA PHE A 173 0.53 -3.20 -1.14
C PHE A 173 -0.10 -2.13 -2.04
N ILE A 174 -1.34 -1.76 -1.77
CA ILE A 174 -2.02 -0.64 -2.42
C ILE A 174 -2.65 0.26 -1.35
N ALA A 175 -2.47 1.57 -1.46
CA ALA A 175 -3.22 2.55 -0.70
C ALA A 175 -4.27 3.25 -1.59
N LEU A 176 -5.53 3.15 -1.18
CA LEU A 176 -6.64 4.00 -1.64
C LEU A 176 -6.73 5.24 -0.74
N PRO A 177 -7.41 6.31 -1.19
CA PRO A 177 -7.66 7.49 -0.36
C PRO A 177 -8.08 7.17 1.08
N GLY A 178 -7.45 7.84 2.04
CA GLY A 178 -7.57 7.49 3.44
C GLY A 178 -7.09 8.58 4.38
N GLY A 179 -7.22 8.34 5.68
CA GLY A 179 -6.78 9.26 6.73
C GLY A 179 -5.41 8.89 7.29
N TYR A 180 -5.13 9.37 8.51
CA TYR A 180 -3.85 9.09 9.19
C TYR A 180 -3.57 7.60 9.38
N GLY A 181 -4.58 6.77 9.65
CA GLY A 181 -4.38 5.32 9.77
C GLY A 181 -3.85 4.69 8.48
N THR A 182 -4.42 5.07 7.33
CA THR A 182 -3.95 4.61 6.01
C THR A 182 -2.54 5.12 5.73
N LEU A 183 -2.22 6.36 6.10
CA LEU A 183 -0.89 6.93 5.91
C LEU A 183 0.16 6.25 6.80
N GLU A 184 -0.20 5.93 8.05
CA GLU A 184 0.68 5.23 9.00
C GLU A 184 1.01 3.81 8.50
N GLU A 185 0.00 3.07 8.05
CA GLU A 185 0.18 1.74 7.45
C GLU A 185 1.03 1.79 6.18
N LEU A 186 0.79 2.78 5.32
CA LEU A 186 1.52 2.99 4.07
C LEU A 186 3.00 3.33 4.33
N LEU A 187 3.28 4.30 5.19
CA LEU A 187 4.65 4.75 5.46
C LEU A 187 5.47 3.64 6.13
N GLU A 188 4.86 2.82 6.99
CA GLU A 188 5.55 1.69 7.62
C GLU A 188 6.05 0.67 6.58
N VAL A 189 5.20 0.28 5.60
CA VAL A 189 5.63 -0.66 4.55
C VAL A 189 6.64 -0.04 3.57
N ILE A 190 6.58 1.27 3.35
CA ILE A 190 7.62 1.98 2.57
C ILE A 190 8.96 1.93 3.30
N THR A 191 8.96 2.22 4.61
CA THR A 191 10.18 2.16 5.43
C THR A 191 10.73 0.73 5.48
N TRP A 192 9.89 -0.30 5.58
CA TRP A 192 10.35 -1.70 5.54
C TRP A 192 10.95 -2.09 4.19
N ALA A 193 10.37 -1.62 3.08
CA ALA A 193 11.00 -1.75 1.77
C ALA A 193 12.37 -1.06 1.75
N GLN A 194 12.46 0.20 2.18
CA GLN A 194 13.71 0.95 2.21
C GLN A 194 14.80 0.27 3.06
N LEU A 195 14.43 -0.38 4.17
CA LEU A 195 15.33 -1.14 5.03
C LEU A 195 15.68 -2.53 4.48
N GLY A 196 15.12 -2.94 3.33
CA GLY A 196 15.33 -4.25 2.72
C GLY A 196 14.62 -5.41 3.43
N ILE A 197 13.70 -5.12 4.37
CA ILE A 197 12.92 -6.13 5.11
C ILE A 197 11.97 -6.88 4.15
N HIS A 198 11.50 -6.21 3.11
CA HIS A 198 10.79 -6.86 2.00
C HIS A 198 11.06 -6.16 0.68
N LYS A 199 10.73 -6.85 -0.42
CA LYS A 199 10.85 -6.34 -1.79
C LYS A 199 9.49 -6.22 -2.52
N LYS A 200 8.40 -6.31 -1.78
CA LYS A 200 7.02 -6.23 -2.28
C LYS A 200 6.74 -4.82 -2.81
N PRO A 201 6.08 -4.66 -3.98
CA PRO A 201 5.80 -3.35 -4.53
C PRO A 201 4.72 -2.62 -3.72
N VAL A 202 4.82 -1.29 -3.67
CA VAL A 202 3.90 -0.42 -2.94
C VAL A 202 3.26 0.57 -3.92
N GLY A 203 1.94 0.54 -4.00
CA GLY A 203 1.14 1.31 -4.94
C GLY A 203 0.24 2.37 -4.27
N LEU A 204 0.09 3.52 -4.91
CA LEU A 204 -0.90 4.54 -4.60
C LEU A 204 -1.93 4.60 -5.73
N LEU A 205 -3.20 4.35 -5.41
CA LEU A 205 -4.26 4.62 -6.36
C LEU A 205 -4.65 6.10 -6.26
N ASN A 206 -4.03 6.91 -7.13
CA ASN A 206 -4.05 8.37 -7.06
C ASN A 206 -5.25 8.99 -7.79
N VAL A 207 -6.43 8.73 -7.24
CA VAL A 207 -7.71 9.22 -7.77
C VAL A 207 -7.84 10.72 -7.57
N ASP A 208 -8.18 11.45 -8.62
CA ASP A 208 -8.34 12.92 -8.61
C ASP A 208 -7.16 13.68 -7.97
N GLY A 209 -5.94 13.14 -8.09
CA GLY A 209 -4.74 13.73 -7.49
C GLY A 209 -4.72 13.73 -5.95
N PHE A 210 -5.48 12.84 -5.30
CA PHE A 210 -5.56 12.77 -3.83
C PHE A 210 -4.19 12.69 -3.14
N TYR A 211 -3.24 11.98 -3.75
CA TYR A 211 -1.87 11.79 -3.25
C TYR A 211 -0.85 12.78 -3.81
N ASP A 212 -1.22 13.71 -4.70
CA ASP A 212 -0.28 14.68 -5.28
C ASP A 212 0.48 15.48 -4.20
N PRO A 213 -0.15 15.96 -3.11
CA PRO A 213 0.58 16.65 -2.04
C PRO A 213 1.58 15.75 -1.31
N LEU A 214 1.24 14.47 -1.11
CA LEU A 214 2.13 13.50 -0.47
C LEU A 214 3.33 13.19 -1.37
N LEU A 215 3.08 12.94 -2.66
CA LEU A 215 4.13 12.69 -3.64
C LEU A 215 5.06 13.90 -3.75
N SER A 216 4.51 15.12 -3.80
CA SER A 216 5.30 16.36 -3.81
C SER A 216 6.17 16.52 -2.56
N PHE A 217 5.64 16.16 -1.38
CA PHE A 217 6.41 16.16 -0.14
C PHE A 217 7.58 15.16 -0.18
N ILE A 218 7.34 13.96 -0.71
CA ILE A 218 8.36 12.92 -0.86
C ILE A 218 9.42 13.37 -1.88
N ASP A 219 9.03 13.95 -3.01
CA ASP A 219 9.95 14.49 -4.01
C ASP A 219 10.83 15.60 -3.42
N MET A 220 10.27 16.46 -2.57
CA MET A 220 11.05 17.44 -1.81
C MET A 220 12.03 16.76 -0.85
N ALA A 221 11.60 15.75 -0.09
CA ALA A 221 12.50 15.03 0.82
C ALA A 221 13.64 14.29 0.07
N VAL A 222 13.41 13.87 -1.18
CA VAL A 222 14.46 13.35 -2.07
C VAL A 222 15.42 14.46 -2.47
N ASN A 223 14.91 15.59 -2.94
CA ASN A 223 15.73 16.74 -3.36
C ASN A 223 16.59 17.30 -2.21
N GLU A 224 16.07 17.30 -0.99
CA GLU A 224 16.78 17.74 0.22
C GLU A 224 17.69 16.65 0.82
N GLY A 225 17.75 15.46 0.20
CA GLY A 225 18.67 14.39 0.60
C GLY A 225 18.24 13.54 1.80
N PHE A 226 16.99 13.68 2.29
CA PHE A 226 16.45 12.82 3.35
C PHE A 226 16.01 11.44 2.83
N ILE A 227 15.73 11.32 1.52
CA ILE A 227 15.36 10.07 0.86
C ILE A 227 16.29 9.87 -0.34
N LYS A 228 16.86 8.67 -0.50
CA LYS A 228 17.67 8.34 -1.68
C LYS A 228 16.79 8.26 -2.94
N GLU A 229 17.31 8.66 -4.08
CA GLU A 229 16.62 8.58 -5.38
C GLU A 229 16.08 7.16 -5.68
N ASP A 230 16.87 6.11 -5.36
CA ASP A 230 16.42 4.73 -5.59
C ASP A 230 15.25 4.34 -4.66
N ALA A 231 15.20 4.90 -3.44
CA ALA A 231 14.11 4.67 -2.50
C ALA A 231 12.82 5.39 -2.96
N ARG A 232 12.91 6.46 -3.76
CA ARG A 232 11.74 7.12 -4.35
C ARG A 232 10.93 6.19 -5.26
N ARG A 233 11.60 5.23 -5.90
CA ARG A 233 11.00 4.25 -6.82
C ARG A 233 10.21 3.15 -6.13
N ILE A 234 10.30 3.06 -4.79
CA ILE A 234 9.49 2.12 -3.99
C ILE A 234 7.99 2.40 -4.20
N ILE A 235 7.62 3.68 -4.37
CA ILE A 235 6.23 4.12 -4.48
C ILE A 235 5.86 4.24 -5.95
N ILE A 236 4.93 3.39 -6.38
CA ILE A 236 4.30 3.43 -7.69
C ILE A 236 2.98 4.17 -7.56
N SER A 237 2.71 5.12 -8.45
CA SER A 237 1.43 5.84 -8.50
C SER A 237 0.77 5.68 -9.87
N ALA A 238 -0.55 5.52 -9.86
CA ALA A 238 -1.38 5.54 -11.06
C ALA A 238 -2.80 6.02 -10.73
N PRO A 239 -3.49 6.68 -11.68
CA PRO A 239 -4.85 7.18 -11.47
C PRO A 239 -5.93 6.10 -11.53
N THR A 240 -5.66 4.95 -12.14
CA THR A 240 -6.64 3.86 -12.33
C THR A 240 -6.15 2.53 -11.75
N ALA A 241 -7.08 1.69 -11.30
CA ALA A 241 -6.76 0.39 -10.71
C ALA A 241 -6.00 -0.50 -11.68
N LYS A 242 -6.46 -0.57 -12.94
CA LYS A 242 -5.84 -1.34 -14.01
C LYS A 242 -4.39 -0.95 -14.26
N GLU A 243 -4.14 0.35 -14.42
CA GLU A 243 -2.78 0.86 -14.64
C GLU A 243 -1.89 0.60 -13.43
N LEU A 244 -2.42 0.78 -12.21
CA LEU A 244 -1.67 0.54 -10.98
C LEU A 244 -1.23 -0.92 -10.89
N VAL A 245 -2.14 -1.88 -11.04
CA VAL A 245 -1.82 -3.30 -10.90
C VAL A 245 -0.82 -3.75 -11.98
N LEU A 246 -0.94 -3.25 -13.22
CA LEU A 246 0.05 -3.50 -14.27
C LEU A 246 1.45 -3.01 -13.86
N LYS A 247 1.57 -1.76 -13.38
CA LYS A 247 2.85 -1.22 -12.92
C LYS A 247 3.43 -1.99 -11.72
N LEU A 248 2.58 -2.46 -10.80
CA LEU A 248 3.03 -3.30 -9.68
C LEU A 248 3.55 -4.67 -10.18
N GLU A 249 2.90 -5.26 -11.19
CA GLU A 249 3.34 -6.51 -11.79
C GLU A 249 4.70 -6.38 -12.47
N GLU A 250 4.95 -5.25 -13.14
CA GLU A 250 6.21 -4.92 -13.81
C GLU A 250 7.34 -4.50 -12.86
N TYR A 251 7.02 -4.17 -11.61
CA TYR A 251 8.00 -3.69 -10.64
C TYR A 251 9.10 -4.71 -10.36
N VAL A 252 10.34 -4.26 -10.55
CA VAL A 252 11.57 -4.93 -10.14
C VAL A 252 12.26 -4.06 -9.07
N PRO A 253 12.58 -4.63 -7.89
CA PRO A 253 13.26 -3.90 -6.82
C PRO A 253 14.74 -3.67 -7.18
N GLU A 254 15.11 -2.45 -7.55
CA GLU A 254 16.47 -2.09 -8.01
C GLU A 254 17.34 -1.38 -6.95
N TYR A 255 16.86 -1.15 -5.72
CA TYR A 255 17.66 -0.44 -4.71
C TYR A 255 18.60 -1.37 -3.94
N GLU A 256 19.87 -0.99 -3.82
CA GLU A 256 20.84 -1.66 -2.94
C GLU A 256 20.61 -1.27 -1.47
N VAL A 257 20.64 -2.26 -0.58
CA VAL A 257 20.51 -2.07 0.87
C VAL A 257 21.80 -1.45 1.40
N GLY A 258 21.78 -0.13 1.61
CA GLY A 258 22.85 0.57 2.30
C GLY A 258 22.36 1.11 3.63
N LEU A 259 22.41 0.30 4.70
CA LEU A 259 22.53 0.82 6.06
C LEU A 259 23.93 1.42 6.17
N VAL A 260 24.11 2.66 5.73
CA VAL A 260 25.35 3.40 5.99
C VAL A 260 25.22 3.95 7.41
N TRP A 261 25.65 3.17 8.39
CA TRP A 261 26.08 3.67 9.70
C TRP A 261 27.61 3.88 9.73
N GLU A 262 28.20 4.18 8.57
CA GLU A 262 29.63 4.50 8.47
C GLU A 262 29.78 5.98 8.14
N ASP A 263 30.06 6.74 9.22
CA ASP A 263 30.77 8.01 9.29
C ASP A 263 30.60 9.00 8.12
N GLN A 264 29.62 9.90 8.28
CA GLN A 264 29.78 11.29 7.87
C GLN A 264 29.97 12.19 9.11
N MET A 265 31.02 11.89 9.89
CA MET A 265 31.68 12.97 10.62
C MET A 265 32.66 13.63 9.66
N PRO A 266 32.56 14.94 9.38
CA PRO A 266 33.62 15.63 8.68
C PRO A 266 34.89 15.48 9.52
N ALA A 267 35.97 15.01 8.90
CA ALA A 267 37.29 14.97 9.49
C ALA A 267 37.77 16.42 9.72
N ALA A 268 37.34 17.02 10.82
CA ALA A 268 37.90 18.25 11.35
C ALA A 268 38.55 17.90 12.69
N ALA A 269 39.89 17.84 12.64
CA ALA A 269 40.76 17.84 13.79
C ALA A 269 40.31 18.89 14.80
N HIS A 270 40.20 18.53 16.08
CA HIS A 270 40.86 19.25 17.18
C HIS A 270 40.83 18.37 18.43
N SER A 271 42.04 18.09 18.92
CA SER A 271 42.36 17.40 20.16
C SER A 271 41.61 17.99 21.35
N PHE A 272 40.69 17.23 21.93
CA PHE A 272 40.30 17.43 23.33
C PHE A 272 41.11 16.46 24.19
N ALA A 273 42.31 16.88 24.56
CA ALA A 273 43.01 16.31 25.70
C ALA A 273 42.39 16.94 26.96
N PRO A 274 41.92 16.16 27.96
CA PRO A 274 41.57 16.74 29.24
C PRO A 274 42.86 17.15 29.96
N GLU A 275 43.06 18.45 30.15
CA GLU A 275 44.08 18.97 31.07
C GLU A 275 43.77 18.46 32.49
N LEU A 276 44.64 17.61 33.02
CA LEU A 276 44.67 17.23 34.42
C LEU A 276 45.28 18.38 35.22
N GLU A 277 44.46 19.08 36.01
CA GLU A 277 44.87 20.07 37.01
C GLU A 277 45.95 19.48 37.96
N PRO A 278 47.10 20.14 38.14
CA PRO A 278 48.15 19.66 39.04
C PRO A 278 47.86 20.03 40.50
N GLY A 279 47.68 18.99 41.33
CA GLY A 279 48.21 18.90 42.69
C GLY A 279 47.82 19.97 43.72
N ILE A 280 46.80 19.65 44.54
CA ILE A 280 46.77 20.13 45.93
C ILE A 280 47.70 19.22 46.73
N ALA A 281 48.91 19.71 47.01
CA ALA A 281 49.81 19.09 47.97
C ALA A 281 49.30 19.32 49.40
N SER A 282 49.34 18.27 50.20
CA SER A 282 49.14 18.31 51.64
C SER A 282 50.33 18.97 52.35
N SER A 283 50.05 20.00 53.16
CA SER A 283 50.74 20.33 54.41
C SER A 283 49.85 21.24 55.25
#